data_AF-A0A0L8FJC0-F1
#
_entry.id   AF-A0A0L8FJC0-F1
#
_cell.length_a   1.000
_cell.length_b   1.000
_cell.length_c   1.000
_cell.angle_alpha   90.00
_cell.angle_beta   90.00
_cell.angle_gamma   90.00
#
_symmetry.space_group_name_H-M   'P 1'
#
loop_
_entity.id
_entity.type
_entity.pdbx_description
1 polymer ?
#
loop_
_entity_poly.entity_id
_entity_poly.type
_entity_poly.pdbx_seq_one_letter_code
_entity_poly.pdbx_strand_id
1 'polypeptide(L)'
;MYKYVCIKKYRYIYKSCILCTFLGLFDLCHQNQHTNGWSIGIRTNEPGMEEDARVYFALKTDRSKESTVLMSDRSYLPYQWLHVSASYSGEKMKLYINSALVAVSQEQTGDLFSASANRCKEILLGGKAYTKDKLYRGYIDQILIWDFAIKHRDVARNLYDLTIHLQKDEGLVFKEDFSHLQKWKTILKKQPSLVFSDIEEQRYSIQLVAPPCGKTVCDNPDIIRSYTRHSELRQEKRIRYRIVNVMDDVDDHNPKVTDNQVVRQHRALIAAFKPYNISWELEEVKIRNASLKHKTVLLDCLPNEIGDKHCNLECQHTQTGNDGGDCDIDEIPCDAVNLGNGRCDFECNRAYHNWDHGDCCKSPFKSPNSTCLDPNSPY
;
A
#
# COMPACT_ATOMS: atom_id res chain seq x y z
N MET A 1 -6.99 -9.58 -24.48
CA MET A 1 -6.38 -9.38 -23.15
C MET A 1 -6.27 -7.87 -22.94
N TYR A 2 -7.07 -7.27 -22.05
CA TYR A 2 -7.16 -5.81 -21.90
C TYR A 2 -6.04 -5.28 -21.01
N LYS A 3 -5.35 -4.21 -21.42
CA LYS A 3 -4.08 -3.78 -20.81
C LYS A 3 -4.02 -2.30 -20.45
N TYR A 4 -4.98 -1.49 -20.89
CA TYR A 4 -5.02 -0.08 -20.52
C TYR A 4 -6.45 0.44 -20.44
N VAL A 5 -6.72 1.29 -19.46
CA VAL A 5 -8.03 1.90 -19.20
C VAL A 5 -7.84 3.38 -18.91
N CYS A 6 -8.59 4.22 -19.60
CA CYS A 6 -8.65 5.65 -19.35
C CYS A 6 -10.08 6.04 -19.03
N ILE A 7 -10.25 6.76 -17.91
CA ILE A 7 -11.48 7.47 -17.57
C ILE A 7 -11.12 8.94 -17.57
N LYS A 8 -11.66 9.66 -18.55
CA LYS A 8 -11.15 10.99 -18.85
C LYS A 8 -11.40 11.94 -17.70
N LYS A 9 -12.59 11.91 -17.09
CA LYS A 9 -12.90 12.70 -15.92
C LYS A 9 -13.98 11.97 -15.08
N TYR A 10 -13.87 12.00 -13.74
CA TYR A 10 -14.99 11.69 -12.83
C TYR A 10 -15.17 12.77 -11.74
N ARG A 11 -16.41 13.00 -11.23
CA ARG A 11 -16.73 14.01 -10.20
C ARG A 11 -17.62 13.40 -9.09
N TYR A 12 -17.13 13.28 -7.86
CA TYR A 12 -17.85 12.65 -6.72
C TYR A 12 -18.58 13.67 -5.84
N ILE A 13 -19.76 13.29 -5.30
CA ILE A 13 -20.74 14.22 -4.67
C ILE A 13 -20.90 14.03 -3.15
N TYR A 14 -20.37 12.97 -2.51
CA TYR A 14 -20.61 12.71 -1.06
C TYR A 14 -19.35 12.31 -0.29
N LYS A 15 -19.32 12.37 1.05
CA LYS A 15 -18.12 11.99 1.85
C LYS A 15 -18.07 10.49 2.25
N SER A 16 -19.18 9.75 2.16
CA SER A 16 -19.34 8.48 2.88
C SER A 16 -18.96 7.18 2.13
N CYS A 17 -17.88 7.14 1.34
CA CYS A 17 -17.47 5.89 0.68
C CYS A 17 -16.07 5.39 1.04
N ILE A 18 -16.06 4.35 1.87
CA ILE A 18 -14.87 3.62 2.34
C ILE A 18 -14.22 2.80 1.20
N LEU A 19 -15.02 2.30 0.25
CA LEU A 19 -14.53 1.60 -0.96
C LEU A 19 -15.59 1.65 -2.06
N CYS A 20 -15.35 2.42 -3.12
CA CYS A 20 -16.24 2.55 -4.27
C CYS A 20 -15.50 2.24 -5.56
N THR A 21 -15.92 1.20 -6.27
CA THR A 21 -15.47 0.95 -7.64
C THR A 21 -16.30 1.81 -8.60
N PHE A 22 -15.66 2.62 -9.44
CA PHE A 22 -16.39 3.31 -10.51
C PHE A 22 -16.35 2.53 -11.83
N LEU A 23 -15.29 1.78 -12.11
CA LEU A 23 -15.16 0.94 -13.30
C LEU A 23 -14.35 -0.32 -12.98
N GLY A 24 -14.78 -1.46 -13.48
CA GLY A 24 -14.00 -2.68 -13.41
C GLY A 24 -14.37 -3.69 -14.49
N LEU A 25 -13.44 -4.58 -14.78
CA LEU A 25 -13.62 -5.72 -15.67
C LEU A 25 -13.32 -6.98 -14.89
N PHE A 26 -14.30 -7.87 -14.81
CA PHE A 26 -14.23 -9.06 -13.97
C PHE A 26 -14.44 -10.34 -14.77
N ASP A 27 -13.74 -11.40 -14.36
CA ASP A 27 -14.01 -12.76 -14.82
C ASP A 27 -15.24 -13.33 -14.14
N LEU A 28 -16.19 -13.85 -14.95
CA LEU A 28 -17.40 -14.53 -14.48
C LEU A 28 -17.36 -16.04 -14.71
N CYS A 29 -16.34 -16.58 -15.38
CA CYS A 29 -16.30 -18.01 -15.72
C CYS A 29 -16.12 -18.90 -14.47
N HIS A 30 -15.62 -18.35 -13.37
CA HIS A 30 -15.44 -19.05 -12.09
C HIS A 30 -16.49 -18.55 -11.09
N GLN A 31 -17.55 -19.34 -10.85
CA GLN A 31 -18.77 -18.93 -10.11
C GLN A 31 -18.58 -18.47 -8.65
N ASN A 32 -17.36 -18.43 -8.10
CA ASN A 32 -17.13 -18.11 -6.68
C ASN A 32 -16.00 -17.10 -6.41
N GLN A 33 -15.36 -16.52 -7.44
CA GLN A 33 -14.26 -15.57 -7.23
C GLN A 33 -14.26 -14.43 -8.27
N HIS A 34 -15.11 -13.42 -8.08
CA HIS A 34 -15.05 -12.12 -8.78
C HIS A 34 -13.83 -11.28 -8.35
N THR A 35 -12.68 -11.94 -8.18
CA THR A 35 -11.41 -11.31 -7.79
C THR A 35 -10.47 -11.17 -8.97
N ASN A 36 -10.62 -12.02 -10.00
CA ASN A 36 -9.79 -12.00 -11.19
C ASN A 36 -10.25 -10.89 -12.16
N GLY A 37 -9.30 -10.07 -12.59
CA GLY A 37 -9.56 -8.91 -13.43
C GLY A 37 -8.96 -7.64 -12.85
N TRP A 38 -9.59 -6.51 -13.13
CA TRP A 38 -9.12 -5.22 -12.63
C TRP A 38 -10.28 -4.29 -12.27
N SER A 39 -9.99 -3.36 -11.38
CA SER A 39 -10.93 -2.30 -11.03
C SER A 39 -10.22 -1.01 -10.68
N ILE A 40 -10.88 0.09 -10.96
CA ILE A 40 -10.44 1.43 -10.60
C ILE A 40 -11.56 2.07 -9.79
N GLY A 41 -11.18 2.75 -8.72
CA GLY A 41 -12.13 3.27 -7.76
C GLY A 41 -11.50 4.23 -6.77
N ILE A 42 -12.25 4.50 -5.70
CA ILE A 42 -11.83 5.29 -4.57
C ILE A 42 -11.90 4.41 -3.32
N ARG A 43 -10.90 4.52 -2.45
CA ARG A 43 -10.83 3.75 -1.20
C ARG A 43 -10.16 4.59 -0.09
N THR A 44 -10.56 4.38 1.16
CA THR A 44 -9.81 4.85 2.35
C THR A 44 -8.93 3.71 2.89
N ASN A 45 -7.75 4.05 3.44
CA ASN A 45 -6.90 3.05 4.09
C ASN A 45 -7.52 2.54 5.39
N GLU A 46 -8.16 3.43 6.16
CA GLU A 46 -8.78 3.13 7.43
C GLU A 46 -10.29 3.45 7.43
N PRO A 47 -11.12 2.67 8.15
CA PRO A 47 -12.51 3.04 8.42
C PRO A 47 -12.58 4.34 9.24
N GLY A 48 -13.38 5.32 8.81
CA GLY A 48 -13.55 6.59 9.53
C GLY A 48 -12.71 7.76 9.01
N MET A 49 -11.66 7.52 8.22
CA MET A 49 -10.86 8.57 7.56
C MET A 49 -11.40 8.92 6.17
N GLU A 50 -12.67 9.36 6.10
CA GLU A 50 -13.32 9.72 4.83
C GLU A 50 -12.60 10.85 4.06
N GLU A 51 -11.86 11.70 4.78
CA GLU A 51 -11.09 12.80 4.19
C GLU A 51 -9.81 12.34 3.48
N ASP A 52 -9.33 11.11 3.74
CA ASP A 52 -8.16 10.51 3.08
C ASP A 52 -8.52 9.50 1.98
N ALA A 53 -9.70 9.66 1.37
CA ALA A 53 -10.11 8.79 0.29
C ALA A 53 -9.22 9.03 -0.95
N ARG A 54 -8.65 7.96 -1.50
CA ARG A 54 -7.63 7.99 -2.57
C ARG A 54 -8.07 7.15 -3.77
N VAL A 55 -7.54 7.46 -4.94
CA VAL A 55 -7.80 6.67 -6.14
C VAL A 55 -6.99 5.39 -6.08
N TYR A 56 -7.64 4.27 -6.40
CA TYR A 56 -6.99 2.98 -6.45
C TYR A 56 -7.10 2.34 -7.83
N PHE A 57 -6.11 1.52 -8.16
CA PHE A 57 -6.14 0.56 -9.26
C PHE A 57 -5.76 -0.82 -8.73
N ALA A 58 -6.74 -1.71 -8.67
CA ALA A 58 -6.59 -3.08 -8.23
C ALA A 58 -6.55 -4.02 -9.45
N LEU A 59 -5.64 -4.98 -9.43
CA LEU A 59 -5.53 -6.00 -10.47
C LEU A 59 -5.17 -7.34 -9.85
N LYS A 60 -5.73 -8.41 -10.41
CA LYS A 60 -5.35 -9.79 -10.11
C LYS A 60 -5.29 -10.57 -11.41
N THR A 61 -4.09 -11.05 -11.74
CA THR A 61 -3.88 -11.93 -12.90
C THR A 61 -4.39 -13.33 -12.62
N ASP A 62 -4.62 -14.11 -13.68
CA ASP A 62 -5.21 -15.45 -13.62
C ASP A 62 -4.42 -16.41 -12.71
N ARG A 63 -3.08 -16.27 -12.70
CA ARG A 63 -2.17 -17.11 -11.91
C ARG A 63 -1.88 -16.59 -10.51
N SER A 64 -2.30 -15.37 -10.19
CA SER A 64 -2.02 -14.76 -8.89
C SER A 64 -3.03 -15.20 -7.84
N LYS A 65 -2.55 -15.49 -6.62
CA LYS A 65 -3.43 -15.82 -5.49
C LYS A 65 -4.14 -14.59 -4.95
N GLU A 66 -3.40 -13.48 -4.86
CA GLU A 66 -3.86 -12.21 -4.30
C GLU A 66 -3.91 -11.09 -5.33
N SER A 67 -4.73 -10.08 -5.06
CA SER A 67 -4.78 -8.85 -5.85
C SER A 67 -3.71 -7.86 -5.39
N THR A 68 -3.05 -7.22 -6.33
CA THR A 68 -2.20 -6.05 -6.07
C THR A 68 -3.03 -4.79 -6.25
N VAL A 69 -2.90 -3.85 -5.31
CA VAL A 69 -3.60 -2.57 -5.32
C VAL A 69 -2.59 -1.44 -5.35
N LEU A 70 -2.62 -0.64 -6.42
CA LEU A 70 -1.95 0.66 -6.47
C LEU A 70 -2.90 1.72 -5.92
N MET A 71 -2.38 2.64 -5.11
CA MET A 71 -3.11 3.76 -4.53
C MET A 71 -2.42 5.07 -4.92
N SER A 72 -3.18 6.15 -5.12
CA SER A 72 -2.60 7.48 -5.22
C SER A 72 -1.99 7.89 -3.88
N ASP A 73 -0.91 8.67 -3.94
CA ASP A 73 -0.24 9.26 -2.79
C ASP A 73 -1.07 10.38 -2.14
N ARG A 74 -1.99 10.98 -2.91
CA ARG A 74 -2.88 12.06 -2.49
C ARG A 74 -4.34 11.64 -2.47
N SER A 75 -5.08 12.18 -1.51
CA SER A 75 -6.53 12.10 -1.42
C SER A 75 -7.17 12.85 -2.61
N TYR A 76 -8.31 12.36 -3.10
CA TYR A 76 -9.01 13.04 -4.19
C TYR A 76 -9.71 14.30 -3.68
N LEU A 77 -9.88 15.30 -4.55
CA LEU A 77 -10.66 16.50 -4.23
C LEU A 77 -12.12 16.31 -4.68
N PRO A 78 -13.11 16.36 -3.76
CA PRO A 78 -14.52 16.28 -4.12
C PRO A 78 -14.94 17.40 -5.07
N TYR A 79 -16.01 17.16 -5.83
CA TYR A 79 -16.59 18.12 -6.78
C TYR A 79 -15.68 18.58 -7.93
N GLN A 80 -14.47 18.03 -8.07
CA GLN A 80 -13.57 18.29 -9.18
C GLN A 80 -13.52 17.10 -10.13
N TRP A 81 -13.26 17.39 -11.40
CA TRP A 81 -13.05 16.37 -12.41
C TRP A 81 -11.63 15.81 -12.35
N LEU A 82 -11.51 14.48 -12.30
CA LEU A 82 -10.21 13.80 -12.27
C LEU A 82 -9.99 12.87 -13.46
N HIS A 83 -8.89 13.05 -14.20
CA HIS A 83 -8.49 12.12 -15.24
C HIS A 83 -7.72 10.95 -14.65
N VAL A 84 -8.22 9.74 -14.81
CA VAL A 84 -7.57 8.52 -14.32
C VAL A 84 -7.20 7.62 -15.47
N SER A 85 -5.96 7.15 -15.45
CA SER A 85 -5.53 6.11 -16.38
C SER A 85 -4.78 5.01 -15.65
N ALA A 86 -4.98 3.78 -16.07
CA ALA A 86 -4.28 2.62 -15.53
C ALA A 86 -3.72 1.78 -16.68
N SER A 87 -2.50 1.25 -16.50
CA SER A 87 -1.84 0.41 -17.50
C SER A 87 -1.26 -0.85 -16.88
N TYR A 88 -1.36 -1.98 -17.57
CA TYR A 88 -0.71 -3.22 -17.21
C TYR A 88 -0.06 -3.87 -18.44
N SER A 89 1.27 -4.02 -18.42
CA SER A 89 2.01 -4.56 -19.58
C SER A 89 2.03 -6.10 -19.66
N GLY A 90 1.62 -6.80 -18.61
CA GLY A 90 1.92 -8.22 -18.39
C GLY A 90 3.00 -8.45 -17.32
N GLU A 91 3.71 -7.38 -16.91
CA GLU A 91 4.78 -7.43 -15.90
C GLU A 91 4.80 -6.21 -14.98
N LYS A 92 4.16 -5.11 -15.40
CA LYS A 92 4.20 -3.84 -14.66
C LYS A 92 2.84 -3.18 -14.68
N MET A 93 2.33 -2.88 -13.48
CA MET A 93 1.15 -2.04 -13.25
C MET A 93 1.58 -0.59 -13.11
N LYS A 94 0.76 0.34 -13.62
CA LYS A 94 0.94 1.78 -13.42
C LYS A 94 -0.41 2.47 -13.26
N LEU A 95 -0.47 3.44 -12.35
CA LEU A 95 -1.61 4.31 -12.13
C LEU A 95 -1.22 5.75 -12.42
N TYR A 96 -2.06 6.45 -13.18
CA TYR A 96 -1.89 7.85 -13.55
C TYR A 96 -3.11 8.67 -13.14
N ILE A 97 -2.84 9.86 -12.61
CA ILE A 97 -3.86 10.83 -12.20
C ILE A 97 -3.51 12.16 -12.85
N ASN A 98 -4.44 12.74 -13.61
CA ASN A 98 -4.20 13.94 -14.43
C ASN A 98 -2.92 13.81 -15.28
N SER A 99 -2.73 12.61 -15.85
CA SER A 99 -1.55 12.19 -16.62
C SER A 99 -0.22 12.08 -15.87
N ALA A 100 -0.15 12.47 -14.58
CA ALA A 100 1.02 12.21 -13.76
C ALA A 100 1.06 10.73 -13.33
N LEU A 101 2.23 10.10 -13.41
CA LEU A 101 2.43 8.73 -12.91
C LEU A 101 2.53 8.75 -11.38
N VAL A 102 1.54 8.20 -10.68
CA VAL A 102 1.45 8.28 -9.21
C VAL A 102 1.84 6.98 -8.50
N ALA A 103 1.76 5.83 -9.17
CA ALA A 103 2.13 4.54 -8.56
C ALA A 103 2.54 3.49 -9.61
N VAL A 104 3.44 2.57 -9.22
CA VAL A 104 3.96 1.47 -10.05
C VAL A 104 4.12 0.21 -9.19
N SER A 105 3.81 -0.97 -9.74
CA SER A 105 4.13 -2.26 -9.11
C SER A 105 4.52 -3.31 -10.16
N GLN A 106 5.29 -4.31 -9.73
CA GLN A 106 5.70 -5.48 -10.52
C GLN A 106 5.26 -6.81 -9.86
N GLU A 107 4.39 -6.76 -8.86
CA GLU A 107 3.94 -7.95 -8.13
C GLU A 107 3.06 -8.88 -8.99
N GLN A 108 2.29 -8.31 -9.92
CA GLN A 108 1.45 -9.06 -10.85
C GLN A 108 2.20 -9.35 -12.14
N THR A 109 2.19 -10.60 -12.57
CA THR A 109 2.80 -11.03 -13.83
C THR A 109 1.90 -11.98 -14.62
N GLY A 110 2.15 -12.04 -15.93
CA GLY A 110 1.45 -12.92 -16.86
C GLY A 110 0.07 -12.44 -17.26
N ASP A 111 -0.75 -13.38 -17.72
CA ASP A 111 -2.03 -13.07 -18.32
C ASP A 111 -3.10 -12.70 -17.30
N LEU A 112 -3.82 -11.59 -17.56
CA LEU A 112 -4.95 -11.15 -16.77
C LEU A 112 -6.06 -12.19 -16.76
N PHE A 113 -6.29 -12.85 -17.91
CA PHE A 113 -7.30 -13.88 -18.08
C PHE A 113 -6.71 -15.03 -18.88
N SER A 114 -6.91 -16.26 -18.41
CA SER A 114 -6.57 -17.47 -19.16
C SER A 114 -7.38 -17.60 -20.45
N ALA A 115 -6.88 -18.43 -21.39
CA ALA A 115 -7.57 -18.74 -22.64
C ALA A 115 -8.99 -19.32 -22.40
N SER A 116 -9.16 -20.13 -21.35
CA SER A 116 -10.44 -20.68 -20.91
C SER A 116 -11.38 -19.61 -20.36
N ALA A 117 -10.85 -18.59 -19.68
CA ALA A 117 -11.64 -17.50 -19.14
C ALA A 117 -12.10 -16.48 -20.19
N ASN A 118 -11.57 -16.46 -21.41
CA ASN A 118 -11.87 -15.41 -22.41
C ASN A 118 -13.36 -15.24 -22.78
N ARG A 119 -14.24 -16.21 -22.49
CA ARG A 119 -15.65 -16.22 -22.92
C ARG A 119 -16.63 -15.49 -21.97
N CYS A 120 -16.29 -15.32 -20.69
CA CYS A 120 -17.20 -14.75 -19.69
C CYS A 120 -16.54 -13.56 -18.99
N LYS A 121 -16.82 -12.36 -19.49
CA LYS A 121 -16.29 -11.10 -18.96
C LYS A 121 -17.40 -10.08 -18.82
N GLU A 122 -17.37 -9.33 -17.73
CA GLU A 122 -18.34 -8.27 -17.47
C GLU A 122 -17.62 -6.99 -17.09
N ILE A 123 -18.04 -5.89 -17.74
CA ILE A 123 -17.65 -4.54 -17.36
C ILE A 123 -18.73 -4.02 -16.42
N LEU A 124 -18.32 -3.60 -15.24
CA LEU A 124 -19.18 -3.00 -14.23
C LEU A 124 -18.83 -1.53 -14.05
N LEU A 125 -19.87 -0.73 -13.89
CA LEU A 125 -19.78 0.71 -13.74
C LEU A 125 -20.62 1.15 -12.54
N GLY A 126 -20.04 1.98 -11.68
CA GLY A 126 -20.75 2.54 -10.53
C GLY A 126 -20.83 1.64 -9.29
N GLY A 127 -20.14 0.50 -9.26
CA GLY A 127 -20.04 -0.37 -8.09
C GLY A 127 -19.64 -1.81 -8.45
N LYS A 128 -19.64 -2.70 -7.46
CA LYS A 128 -19.53 -4.15 -7.66
C LYS A 128 -20.93 -4.77 -7.66
N ALA A 129 -21.17 -5.74 -8.54
CA ALA A 129 -22.51 -6.31 -8.79
C ALA A 129 -23.22 -6.89 -7.54
N TYR A 130 -22.46 -7.28 -6.50
CA TYR A 130 -23.00 -8.00 -5.33
C TYR A 130 -22.93 -7.23 -4.01
N THR A 131 -22.23 -6.09 -3.95
CA THR A 131 -22.21 -5.21 -2.75
C THR A 131 -23.05 -3.97 -3.01
N LYS A 132 -24.35 -4.07 -2.69
CA LYS A 132 -25.38 -3.06 -2.98
C LYS A 132 -25.24 -1.77 -2.17
N ASP A 133 -24.39 -1.79 -1.16
CA ASP A 133 -24.13 -0.77 -0.15
C ASP A 133 -22.94 0.16 -0.51
N LYS A 134 -22.13 -0.22 -1.50
CA LYS A 134 -20.88 0.48 -1.87
C LYS A 134 -20.91 1.01 -3.30
N LEU A 135 -21.90 1.84 -3.58
CA LEU A 135 -22.14 2.41 -4.91
C LEU A 135 -21.44 3.74 -5.08
N TYR A 136 -20.82 3.92 -6.25
CA TYR A 136 -20.23 5.20 -6.63
C TYR A 136 -21.33 6.24 -6.90
N ARG A 137 -21.13 7.44 -6.37
CA ARG A 137 -22.04 8.60 -6.47
C ARG A 137 -21.29 9.78 -7.07
N GLY A 138 -21.33 9.85 -8.39
CA GLY A 138 -20.67 10.92 -9.12
C GLY A 138 -20.91 10.84 -10.62
N TYR A 139 -20.27 11.73 -11.34
CA TYR A 139 -20.26 11.78 -12.79
C TYR A 139 -19.06 10.99 -13.32
N ILE A 140 -19.23 10.35 -14.48
CA ILE A 140 -18.20 9.65 -15.24
C ILE A 140 -18.38 10.10 -16.67
N ASP A 141 -17.29 10.46 -17.32
CA ASP A 141 -17.30 10.83 -18.74
C ASP A 141 -16.14 10.13 -19.45
N GLN A 142 -16.41 9.72 -20.70
CA GLN A 142 -15.48 9.10 -21.65
C GLN A 142 -14.62 7.96 -21.08
N ILE A 143 -15.04 6.72 -21.35
CA ILE A 143 -14.27 5.51 -21.04
C ILE A 143 -13.62 4.99 -22.31
N LEU A 144 -12.32 4.68 -22.22
CA LEU A 144 -11.55 4.07 -23.29
C LEU A 144 -10.73 2.91 -22.74
N ILE A 145 -10.75 1.75 -23.41
CA ILE A 145 -10.00 0.55 -23.02
C ILE A 145 -9.25 0.01 -24.22
N TRP A 146 -7.96 -0.24 -24.05
CA TRP A 146 -7.09 -0.81 -25.07
C TRP A 146 -6.53 -2.19 -24.67
N ASP A 147 -6.16 -3.01 -25.64
CA ASP A 147 -5.55 -4.33 -25.44
C ASP A 147 -4.03 -4.30 -25.27
N PHE A 148 -3.41 -3.11 -25.33
CA PHE A 148 -1.99 -2.90 -25.05
C PHE A 148 -1.76 -1.82 -24.00
N ALA A 149 -0.58 -1.82 -23.39
CA ALA A 149 -0.19 -0.80 -22.41
C ALA A 149 0.32 0.45 -23.13
N ILE A 150 -0.40 1.56 -23.00
CA ILE A 150 -0.03 2.85 -23.60
C ILE A 150 1.21 3.45 -22.91
N LYS A 151 2.10 4.09 -23.68
CA LYS A 151 3.29 4.78 -23.17
C LYS A 151 2.88 6.07 -22.44
N HIS A 152 3.58 6.45 -21.37
CA HIS A 152 3.29 7.65 -20.58
C HIS A 152 3.07 8.90 -21.44
N ARG A 153 3.94 9.17 -22.43
CA ARG A 153 3.81 10.31 -23.34
C ARG A 153 2.43 10.38 -24.01
N ASP A 154 1.88 9.24 -24.38
CA ASP A 154 0.62 9.15 -25.09
C ASP A 154 -0.56 9.24 -24.09
N VAL A 155 -0.39 8.78 -22.83
CA VAL A 155 -1.31 9.09 -21.70
C VAL A 155 -1.43 10.60 -21.45
N ALA A 156 -0.31 11.33 -21.52
CA ALA A 156 -0.30 12.79 -21.36
C ALA A 156 -0.99 13.52 -22.51
N ARG A 157 -0.93 12.97 -23.73
CA ARG A 157 -1.61 13.52 -24.91
C ARG A 157 -3.12 13.26 -24.89
N ASN A 158 -3.53 12.05 -24.50
CA ASN A 158 -4.94 11.64 -24.41
C ASN A 158 -5.78 12.51 -23.46
N LEU A 159 -5.14 13.18 -22.48
CA LEU A 159 -5.80 14.13 -21.59
C LEU A 159 -6.43 15.31 -22.33
N TYR A 160 -5.79 15.79 -23.40
CA TYR A 160 -6.15 17.04 -24.07
C TYR A 160 -6.55 16.87 -25.54
N ASP A 161 -6.14 15.77 -26.18
CA ASP A 161 -6.41 15.54 -27.59
C ASP A 161 -6.65 14.05 -27.85
N LEU A 162 -7.93 13.70 -28.03
CA LEU A 162 -8.36 12.35 -28.36
C LEU A 162 -8.06 12.00 -29.83
N THR A 163 -7.80 12.98 -30.70
CA THR A 163 -7.65 12.74 -32.14
C THR A 163 -6.34 12.02 -32.49
N ILE A 164 -5.34 12.05 -31.61
CA ILE A 164 -4.04 11.42 -31.82
C ILE A 164 -4.13 9.87 -31.84
N HIS A 165 -5.21 9.29 -31.29
CA HIS A 165 -5.52 7.86 -31.44
C HIS A 165 -6.85 7.57 -32.15
N LEU A 166 -7.75 8.54 -32.33
CA LEU A 166 -8.94 8.35 -33.18
C LEU A 166 -8.60 8.19 -34.68
N GLN A 167 -7.38 8.52 -35.11
CA GLN A 167 -6.94 8.22 -36.48
C GLN A 167 -6.40 6.78 -36.66
N LYS A 168 -6.16 6.06 -35.56
CA LYS A 168 -5.79 4.64 -35.56
C LYS A 168 -6.47 3.95 -34.38
N ASP A 169 -7.68 3.43 -34.59
CA ASP A 169 -8.40 2.51 -33.68
C ASP A 169 -7.64 1.17 -33.44
N GLU A 170 -6.34 1.11 -33.73
CA GLU A 170 -5.48 -0.04 -33.47
C GLU A 170 -5.48 -0.33 -31.97
N GLY A 171 -6.05 -1.49 -31.59
CA GLY A 171 -6.05 -2.00 -30.23
C GLY A 171 -7.04 -1.33 -29.26
N LEU A 172 -7.88 -0.39 -29.71
CA LEU A 172 -9.00 0.12 -28.92
C LEU A 172 -10.11 -0.93 -28.90
N VAL A 173 -10.47 -1.44 -27.71
CA VAL A 173 -11.42 -2.55 -27.57
C VAL A 173 -12.76 -2.10 -27.00
N PHE A 174 -12.78 -1.00 -26.25
CA PHE A 174 -14.02 -0.46 -25.70
C PHE A 174 -13.97 1.06 -25.66
N LYS A 175 -15.06 1.69 -26.10
CA LYS A 175 -15.29 3.13 -26.04
C LYS A 175 -16.73 3.39 -25.60
N GLU A 176 -16.87 4.23 -24.58
CA GLU A 176 -18.16 4.74 -24.13
C GLU A 176 -18.07 6.25 -23.95
N ASP A 177 -18.93 6.97 -24.67
CA ASP A 177 -19.07 8.44 -24.60
C ASP A 177 -20.36 8.89 -23.90
N PHE A 178 -21.18 7.92 -23.46
CA PHE A 178 -22.45 8.12 -22.78
C PHE A 178 -23.48 8.94 -23.57
N SER A 179 -23.37 9.00 -24.90
CA SER A 179 -24.43 9.60 -25.73
C SER A 179 -25.76 8.83 -25.59
N HIS A 180 -25.68 7.51 -25.38
CA HIS A 180 -26.82 6.63 -25.17
C HIS A 180 -26.51 5.52 -24.16
N LEU A 181 -27.43 5.25 -23.23
CA LEU A 181 -27.26 4.23 -22.18
C LEU A 181 -27.73 2.81 -22.58
N GLN A 182 -28.18 2.62 -23.82
CA GLN A 182 -28.80 1.35 -24.28
C GLN A 182 -27.83 0.15 -24.23
N LYS A 183 -26.51 0.40 -24.25
CA LYS A 183 -25.47 -0.63 -24.10
C LYS A 183 -25.36 -1.16 -22.67
N TRP A 184 -25.98 -0.49 -21.70
CA TRP A 184 -25.84 -0.79 -20.28
C TRP A 184 -27.12 -1.39 -19.71
N LYS A 185 -26.97 -2.50 -19.00
CA LYS A 185 -28.04 -3.09 -18.20
C LYS A 185 -27.94 -2.56 -16.77
N THR A 186 -28.96 -1.83 -16.32
CA THR A 186 -29.01 -1.34 -14.93
C THR A 186 -29.35 -2.49 -13.98
N ILE A 187 -28.52 -2.70 -12.96
CA ILE A 187 -28.69 -3.76 -11.96
C ILE A 187 -29.50 -3.27 -10.73
N LEU A 188 -29.61 -1.96 -10.55
CA LEU A 188 -30.27 -1.31 -9.41
C LEU A 188 -31.66 -0.77 -9.75
N LYS A 189 -32.47 -0.51 -8.72
CA LYS A 189 -33.79 0.14 -8.86
C LYS A 189 -33.69 1.59 -9.35
N LYS A 190 -32.61 2.30 -8.99
CA LYS A 190 -32.36 3.68 -9.41
C LYS A 190 -31.50 3.68 -10.67
N GLN A 191 -32.02 4.26 -11.74
CA GLN A 191 -31.30 4.35 -13.02
C GLN A 191 -30.30 5.52 -13.02
N PRO A 192 -29.14 5.37 -13.68
CA PRO A 192 -28.25 6.49 -13.95
C PRO A 192 -28.94 7.52 -14.88
N SER A 193 -28.65 8.79 -14.68
CA SER A 193 -29.15 9.90 -15.51
C SER A 193 -28.03 10.47 -16.37
N LEU A 194 -28.32 10.69 -17.66
CA LEU A 194 -27.45 11.48 -18.52
C LEU A 194 -27.59 12.97 -18.15
N VAL A 195 -26.45 13.64 -18.05
CA VAL A 195 -26.37 15.08 -17.79
C VAL A 195 -25.38 15.71 -18.76
N PHE A 196 -25.51 17.01 -19.02
CA PHE A 196 -24.51 17.73 -19.80
C PHE A 196 -23.18 17.76 -19.05
N SER A 197 -22.09 17.48 -19.78
CA SER A 197 -20.74 17.54 -19.24
C SER A 197 -20.37 19.00 -18.94
N ASP A 198 -19.99 19.26 -17.69
CA ASP A 198 -19.45 20.55 -17.21
C ASP A 198 -17.91 20.55 -17.19
N ILE A 199 -17.31 19.61 -17.93
CA ILE A 199 -15.88 19.54 -18.13
C ILE A 199 -15.42 20.80 -18.87
N GLU A 200 -14.64 21.64 -18.20
CA GLU A 200 -13.87 22.66 -18.91
C GLU A 200 -12.83 21.96 -19.82
N GLU A 201 -12.91 22.23 -21.12
CA GLU A 201 -11.97 21.74 -22.14
C GLU A 201 -10.61 22.48 -22.09
N GLN A 202 -10.46 23.48 -21.22
CA GLN A 202 -9.26 24.29 -21.17
C GLN A 202 -8.07 23.52 -20.57
N ARG A 203 -6.94 23.55 -21.28
CA ARG A 203 -5.68 22.88 -20.90
C ARG A 203 -5.07 23.34 -19.56
N TYR A 204 -5.59 24.41 -18.97
CA TYR A 204 -4.99 25.11 -17.82
C TYR A 204 -5.77 24.96 -16.50
N SER A 205 -6.93 24.30 -16.48
CA SER A 205 -7.70 24.08 -15.23
C SER A 205 -7.16 22.92 -14.39
N ILE A 206 -6.26 22.10 -14.95
CA ILE A 206 -5.55 21.06 -14.21
C ILE A 206 -4.34 21.70 -13.55
N GLN A 207 -4.50 22.11 -12.30
CA GLN A 207 -3.35 22.40 -11.44
C GLN A 207 -2.62 21.08 -11.19
N LEU A 208 -1.60 20.81 -12.01
CA LEU A 208 -0.57 19.83 -11.70
C LEU A 208 0.19 20.34 -10.48
N VAL A 209 -0.28 19.97 -9.28
CA VAL A 209 0.54 20.09 -8.09
C VAL A 209 1.60 19.02 -8.24
N ALA A 210 2.77 19.41 -8.76
CA ALA A 210 3.94 18.57 -8.66
C ALA A 210 4.06 18.14 -7.18
N PRO A 211 4.20 16.84 -6.88
CA PRO A 211 4.63 16.43 -5.56
C PRO A 211 5.83 17.31 -5.18
N PRO A 212 5.89 17.88 -3.97
CA PRO A 212 7.11 18.55 -3.56
C PRO A 212 8.25 17.55 -3.76
N CYS A 213 9.10 17.82 -4.75
CA CYS A 213 10.38 17.13 -4.86
C CYS A 213 11.23 17.57 -3.67
N GLY A 214 12.06 16.68 -3.14
CA GLY A 214 12.84 16.98 -1.92
C GLY A 214 12.32 16.33 -0.65
N LYS A 215 11.76 15.11 -0.70
CA LYS A 215 11.58 14.34 0.54
C LYS A 215 12.94 13.97 1.13
N THR A 216 13.93 13.78 0.26
CA THR A 216 15.30 13.51 0.64
C THR A 216 16.26 14.41 -0.10
N VAL A 217 17.48 14.51 0.43
CA VAL A 217 18.62 15.18 -0.21
C VAL A 217 18.86 14.63 -1.64
N CYS A 218 18.55 13.36 -1.90
CA CYS A 218 18.70 12.72 -3.20
C CYS A 218 17.72 13.23 -4.28
N ASP A 219 16.63 13.92 -3.89
CA ASP A 219 15.66 14.48 -4.83
C ASP A 219 16.05 15.89 -5.31
N ASN A 220 17.13 16.47 -4.76
CA ASN A 220 17.61 17.78 -5.15
C ASN A 220 18.21 17.71 -6.58
N PRO A 221 17.72 18.52 -7.54
CA PRO A 221 18.14 18.45 -8.93
C PRO A 221 19.63 18.76 -9.12
N ASP A 222 20.23 19.59 -8.27
CA ASP A 222 21.65 19.90 -8.33
C ASP A 222 22.50 18.74 -7.80
N ILE A 223 22.00 18.00 -6.80
CA ILE A 223 22.64 16.77 -6.31
C ILE A 223 22.56 15.67 -7.36
N ILE A 224 21.40 15.50 -8.01
CA ILE A 224 21.24 14.55 -9.13
C ILE A 224 22.18 14.91 -10.28
N ARG A 225 22.24 16.19 -10.67
CA ARG A 225 23.16 16.69 -11.71
C ARG A 225 24.62 16.47 -11.33
N SER A 226 24.98 16.72 -10.07
CA SER A 226 26.33 16.46 -9.56
C SER A 226 26.66 14.97 -9.66
N TYR A 227 25.78 14.09 -9.20
CA TYR A 227 25.97 12.64 -9.29
C TYR A 227 26.08 12.12 -10.73
N THR A 228 25.29 12.67 -11.65
CA THR A 228 25.37 12.29 -13.08
C THR A 228 26.66 12.78 -13.75
N ARG A 229 27.15 13.97 -13.37
CA ARG A 229 28.37 14.56 -13.94
C ARG A 229 29.67 13.90 -13.43
N HIS A 230 29.67 13.38 -12.20
CA HIS A 230 30.84 12.75 -11.59
C HIS A 230 30.76 11.22 -11.70
N SER A 231 31.51 10.63 -12.65
CA SER A 231 31.51 9.18 -12.89
C SER A 231 32.15 8.38 -11.75
N GLU A 232 33.05 8.98 -10.99
CA GLU A 232 33.65 8.43 -9.78
C GLU A 232 32.61 8.10 -8.70
N LEU A 233 31.51 8.86 -8.64
CA LEU A 233 30.41 8.58 -7.71
C LEU A 233 29.62 7.33 -8.10
N ARG A 234 29.73 6.87 -9.35
CA ARG A 234 29.08 5.67 -9.91
C ARG A 234 29.95 4.42 -9.91
N GLN A 235 31.17 4.51 -9.37
CA GLN A 235 32.02 3.33 -9.16
C GLN A 235 31.37 2.35 -8.19
N GLU A 236 31.81 1.09 -8.25
CA GLU A 236 31.33 0.04 -7.36
C GLU A 236 31.40 0.49 -5.90
N LYS A 237 30.30 0.32 -5.17
CA LYS A 237 30.23 0.67 -3.76
C LYS A 237 30.29 -0.60 -2.94
N ARG A 238 31.26 -0.66 -2.02
CA ARG A 238 31.37 -1.75 -1.06
C ARG A 238 30.80 -1.30 0.28
N ILE A 239 29.62 -1.82 0.62
CA ILE A 239 28.96 -1.53 1.89
C ILE A 239 29.43 -2.56 2.91
N ARG A 240 30.05 -2.08 3.99
CA ARG A 240 30.39 -2.89 5.15
C ARG A 240 29.26 -2.81 6.15
N TYR A 241 28.73 -3.96 6.55
CA TYR A 241 27.71 -4.03 7.58
C TYR A 241 28.07 -5.10 8.59
N ARG A 242 27.65 -4.85 9.83
CA ARG A 242 27.94 -5.70 10.97
C ARG A 242 26.65 -6.30 11.49
N ILE A 243 26.63 -7.62 11.67
CA ILE A 243 25.59 -8.32 12.42
C ILE A 243 26.11 -8.54 13.82
N VAL A 244 25.35 -8.10 14.82
CA VAL A 244 25.60 -8.39 16.22
C VAL A 244 24.63 -9.49 16.65
N ASN A 245 25.13 -10.71 16.78
CA ASN A 245 24.33 -11.88 17.11
C ASN A 245 24.48 -12.21 18.60
N VAL A 246 23.40 -12.03 19.36
CA VAL A 246 23.42 -12.27 20.81
C VAL A 246 23.13 -13.74 21.10
N MET A 247 23.92 -14.35 21.97
CA MET A 247 23.88 -15.76 22.34
C MET A 247 23.81 -15.94 23.86
N ASP A 248 23.40 -17.12 24.31
CA ASP A 248 23.38 -17.44 25.75
C ASP A 248 24.80 -17.51 26.32
N ASP A 249 24.91 -17.29 27.62
CA ASP A 249 26.21 -17.24 28.31
C ASP A 249 26.89 -18.63 28.38
N VAL A 250 26.11 -19.70 28.29
CA VAL A 250 26.54 -21.07 28.61
C VAL A 250 26.87 -21.90 27.37
N ASP A 251 26.19 -21.67 26.23
CA ASP A 251 26.30 -22.53 25.03
C ASP A 251 26.48 -21.74 23.73
N ASP A 252 27.53 -22.10 22.97
CA ASP A 252 27.83 -21.58 21.61
C ASP A 252 26.80 -21.98 20.54
N HIS A 253 25.83 -22.83 20.90
CA HIS A 253 24.86 -23.41 19.95
C HIS A 253 23.48 -22.75 19.99
N ASN A 254 23.27 -21.71 20.82
CA ASN A 254 21.97 -21.05 20.94
C ASN A 254 22.03 -19.54 20.64
N PRO A 255 22.37 -19.12 19.41
CA PRO A 255 22.30 -17.71 19.00
C PRO A 255 20.86 -17.26 18.72
N LYS A 256 20.59 -15.95 18.83
CA LYS A 256 19.28 -15.37 18.47
C LYS A 256 18.94 -15.60 17.00
N VAL A 257 19.95 -15.59 16.12
CA VAL A 257 19.83 -15.88 14.69
C VAL A 257 20.83 -16.98 14.31
N THR A 258 20.39 -17.98 13.56
CA THR A 258 21.28 -19.09 13.14
C THR A 258 22.28 -18.65 12.06
N ASP A 259 23.47 -19.26 12.06
CA ASP A 259 24.50 -19.00 11.04
C ASP A 259 23.97 -19.21 9.60
N ASN A 260 23.14 -20.25 9.39
CA ASN A 260 22.49 -20.51 8.10
C ASN A 260 21.55 -19.38 7.67
N GLN A 261 20.81 -18.80 8.62
CA GLN A 261 19.94 -17.66 8.34
C GLN A 261 20.75 -16.42 7.96
N VAL A 262 21.84 -16.14 8.68
CA VAL A 262 22.78 -15.04 8.37
C VAL A 262 23.31 -15.19 6.94
N VAL A 263 23.84 -16.35 6.58
CA VAL A 263 24.38 -16.62 5.24
C VAL A 263 23.30 -16.46 4.16
N ARG A 264 22.08 -16.96 4.40
CA ARG A 264 20.97 -16.84 3.45
C ARG A 264 20.57 -15.38 3.23
N GLN A 265 20.44 -14.60 4.30
CA GLN A 265 20.08 -13.18 4.21
C GLN A 265 21.20 -12.36 3.55
N HIS A 266 22.46 -12.65 3.87
CA HIS A 266 23.61 -12.02 3.22
C HIS A 266 23.65 -12.29 1.70
N ARG A 267 23.39 -13.53 1.27
CA ARG A 267 23.28 -13.87 -0.17
C ARG A 267 22.14 -13.12 -0.84
N ALA A 268 21.00 -12.98 -0.17
CA ALA A 268 19.86 -12.22 -0.70
C ALA A 268 20.19 -10.74 -0.87
N LEU A 269 20.90 -10.12 0.09
CA LEU A 269 21.43 -8.75 -0.02
C LEU A 269 22.35 -8.59 -1.24
N ILE A 270 23.33 -9.48 -1.39
CA ILE A 270 24.23 -9.44 -2.56
C ILE A 270 23.43 -9.56 -3.87
N ALA A 271 22.51 -10.52 -3.97
CA ALA A 271 21.74 -10.74 -5.18
C ALA A 271 20.85 -9.55 -5.55
N ALA A 272 20.21 -8.93 -4.57
CA ALA A 272 19.33 -7.77 -4.77
C ALA A 272 20.09 -6.53 -5.26
N PHE A 273 21.32 -6.34 -4.78
CA PHE A 273 22.09 -5.11 -5.00
C PHE A 273 23.17 -5.23 -6.09
N LYS A 274 23.52 -6.45 -6.51
CA LYS A 274 24.46 -6.73 -7.59
C LYS A 274 24.14 -5.98 -8.91
N PRO A 275 22.88 -5.86 -9.38
CA PRO A 275 22.57 -5.11 -10.61
C PRO A 275 22.93 -3.62 -10.55
N TYR A 276 23.13 -3.07 -9.35
CA TYR A 276 23.43 -1.66 -9.11
C TYR A 276 24.91 -1.38 -8.82
N ASN A 277 25.80 -2.37 -9.02
CA ASN A 277 27.23 -2.29 -8.65
C ASN A 277 27.45 -1.97 -7.16
N ILE A 278 26.60 -2.54 -6.30
CA ILE A 278 26.74 -2.44 -4.85
C ILE A 278 27.09 -3.83 -4.32
N SER A 279 28.28 -3.97 -3.75
CA SER A 279 28.75 -5.16 -3.05
C SER A 279 28.59 -4.98 -1.54
N TRP A 280 28.43 -6.11 -0.84
CA TRP A 280 28.22 -6.14 0.60
C TRP A 280 29.31 -6.98 1.26
N GLU A 281 29.87 -6.47 2.35
CA GLU A 281 30.88 -7.13 3.17
C GLU A 281 30.30 -7.31 4.57
N LEU A 282 30.09 -8.57 4.97
CA LEU A 282 29.54 -8.96 6.26
C LEU A 282 30.64 -9.12 7.30
N GLU A 283 30.49 -8.45 8.44
CA GLU A 283 31.19 -8.75 9.69
C GLU A 283 30.19 -9.30 10.71
N GLU A 284 30.41 -10.49 11.24
CA GLU A 284 29.58 -11.04 12.31
C GLU A 284 30.30 -10.92 13.65
N VAL A 285 29.63 -10.33 14.65
CA VAL A 285 30.08 -10.22 16.03
C VAL A 285 29.12 -10.99 16.91
N LYS A 286 29.62 -11.99 17.64
CA LYS A 286 28.81 -12.78 18.59
C LYS A 286 28.99 -12.22 20.00
N ILE A 287 27.89 -11.89 20.68
CA ILE A 287 27.90 -11.36 22.05
C ILE A 287 27.23 -12.36 23.00
N ARG A 288 27.93 -12.76 24.07
CA ARG A 288 27.40 -13.62 25.13
C ARG A 288 26.71 -12.77 26.18
N ASN A 289 25.38 -12.78 26.16
CA ASN A 289 24.56 -12.10 27.15
C ASN A 289 23.14 -12.66 27.11
N ALA A 290 22.83 -13.59 28.03
CA ALA A 290 21.51 -14.22 28.08
C ALA A 290 20.38 -13.18 28.32
N SER A 291 20.61 -12.16 29.14
CA SER A 291 19.64 -11.08 29.37
C SER A 291 19.34 -10.29 28.09
N LEU A 292 20.37 -9.82 27.36
CA LEU A 292 20.18 -9.09 26.10
C LEU A 292 19.53 -9.95 25.00
N LYS A 293 19.82 -11.25 24.95
CA LYS A 293 19.20 -12.16 23.97
C LYS A 293 17.68 -12.21 24.13
N HIS A 294 17.22 -12.05 25.35
CA HIS A 294 15.83 -12.11 25.74
C HIS A 294 15.09 -10.78 25.55
N LYS A 295 15.81 -9.66 25.42
CA LYS A 295 15.23 -8.37 25.08
C LYS A 295 14.78 -8.27 23.62
N THR A 296 13.76 -7.45 23.39
CA THR A 296 13.29 -7.08 22.06
C THR A 296 14.01 -5.81 21.63
N VAL A 297 14.56 -5.80 20.42
CA VAL A 297 15.16 -4.61 19.81
C VAL A 297 14.13 -4.02 18.87
N LEU A 298 13.64 -2.84 19.21
CA LEU A 298 12.78 -2.01 18.36
C LEU A 298 13.63 -0.92 17.71
N LEU A 299 13.29 -0.57 16.47
CA LEU A 299 13.93 0.55 15.77
C LEU A 299 13.22 1.84 16.21
N ASP A 300 13.98 2.88 16.53
CA ASP A 300 13.49 4.23 16.84
C ASP A 300 12.43 4.34 17.97
N CYS A 301 12.34 3.32 18.82
CA CYS A 301 11.54 3.35 20.05
C CYS A 301 12.46 3.10 21.25
N LEU A 302 12.74 4.15 22.03
CA LEU A 302 13.60 4.06 23.20
C LEU A 302 12.81 3.54 24.42
N PRO A 303 13.44 2.78 25.33
CA PRO A 303 12.74 2.27 26.51
C PRO A 303 12.10 3.36 27.38
N ASN A 304 12.69 4.55 27.46
CA ASN A 304 12.19 5.66 28.27
C ASN A 304 11.03 6.43 27.61
N GLU A 305 10.69 6.12 26.36
CA GLU A 305 9.53 6.70 25.65
C GLU A 305 8.27 5.88 25.92
N ILE A 306 8.42 4.61 26.34
CA ILE A 306 7.30 3.71 26.62
C ILE A 306 6.63 4.08 27.96
N GLY A 307 5.38 4.53 27.92
CA GLY A 307 4.63 4.90 29.13
C GLY A 307 5.03 6.27 29.70
N ASP A 308 5.57 7.17 28.87
CA ASP A 308 6.01 8.52 29.23
C ASP A 308 4.89 9.58 29.17
N LYS A 309 3.66 9.17 28.90
CA LYS A 309 2.44 9.97 28.72
C LYS A 309 2.36 10.75 27.41
N HIS A 310 3.22 10.46 26.45
CA HIS A 310 3.15 10.99 25.09
C HIS A 310 2.97 9.83 24.13
N CYS A 311 2.03 9.95 23.19
CA CYS A 311 1.91 8.93 22.14
C CYS A 311 3.06 9.06 21.13
N ASN A 312 4.10 8.26 21.30
CA ASN A 312 5.23 8.11 20.40
C ASN A 312 4.88 7.09 19.31
N LEU A 313 4.70 7.57 18.07
CA LEU A 313 4.27 6.73 16.94
C LEU A 313 5.24 5.58 16.64
N GLU A 314 6.53 5.76 16.89
CA GLU A 314 7.54 4.72 16.71
C GLU A 314 7.44 3.62 17.79
N CYS A 315 6.85 3.91 18.94
CA CYS A 315 6.54 2.95 20.00
C CYS A 315 5.10 2.42 19.91
N GLN A 316 4.31 2.79 18.90
CA GLN A 316 2.91 2.38 18.73
C GLN A 316 2.79 0.92 18.24
N HIS A 317 3.13 -0.04 19.10
CA HIS A 317 3.19 -1.45 18.78
C HIS A 317 2.53 -2.32 19.85
N THR A 318 2.04 -3.50 19.46
CA THR A 318 1.50 -4.46 20.44
C THR A 318 2.56 -4.98 21.41
N GLN A 319 3.83 -4.99 20.97
CA GLN A 319 4.99 -5.45 21.75
C GLN A 319 5.47 -4.45 22.81
N THR A 320 4.97 -3.21 22.79
CA THR A 320 5.20 -2.15 23.77
C THR A 320 3.93 -1.81 24.55
N GLY A 321 2.81 -2.49 24.27
CA GLY A 321 1.52 -2.18 24.87
C GLY A 321 0.88 -0.91 24.32
N ASN A 322 1.06 -0.62 23.03
CA ASN A 322 0.62 0.62 22.38
C ASN A 322 1.24 1.86 23.05
N ASP A 323 2.58 1.85 23.10
CA ASP A 323 3.39 2.84 23.81
C ASP A 323 3.09 2.93 25.31
N GLY A 324 3.03 1.76 25.96
CA GLY A 324 2.58 1.65 27.35
C GLY A 324 1.15 2.10 27.61
N GLY A 325 0.36 2.32 26.56
CA GLY A 325 -1.00 2.84 26.61
C GLY A 325 -1.10 4.33 26.35
N ASP A 326 0.01 5.03 26.11
CA ASP A 326 -0.02 6.47 25.84
C ASP A 326 -0.66 6.81 24.49
N CYS A 327 -0.68 5.83 23.57
CA CYS A 327 -1.40 5.91 22.30
C CYS A 327 -2.82 5.31 22.34
N ASP A 328 -3.29 4.87 23.51
CA ASP A 328 -4.68 4.41 23.65
C ASP A 328 -5.62 5.63 23.60
N ILE A 329 -6.72 5.53 22.84
CA ILE A 329 -7.69 6.64 22.69
C ILE A 329 -8.38 6.93 24.02
N ASP A 330 -8.65 5.88 24.79
CA ASP A 330 -9.22 5.91 26.13
C ASP A 330 -8.44 4.91 26.99
N GLU A 331 -8.26 5.22 28.28
CA GLU A 331 -7.68 4.28 29.24
C GLU A 331 -8.51 2.99 29.29
N ILE A 332 -7.87 1.87 29.00
CA ILE A 332 -8.50 0.55 29.08
C ILE A 332 -8.79 0.26 30.55
N PRO A 333 -10.05 0.02 30.94
CA PRO A 333 -10.39 -0.31 32.32
C PRO A 333 -9.81 -1.67 32.71
N CYS A 334 -9.26 -1.75 33.92
CA CYS A 334 -8.76 -2.98 34.53
C CYS A 334 -9.46 -3.17 35.89
N ASP A 335 -9.97 -4.38 36.13
CA ASP A 335 -10.58 -4.73 37.41
C ASP A 335 -9.52 -4.81 38.51
N ALA A 336 -9.80 -4.23 39.68
CA ALA A 336 -8.86 -4.23 40.80
C ALA A 336 -8.48 -5.63 41.31
N VAL A 337 -9.28 -6.66 40.99
CA VAL A 337 -9.00 -8.07 41.32
C VAL A 337 -7.92 -8.66 40.39
N ASN A 338 -7.72 -8.06 39.22
CA ASN A 338 -6.74 -8.52 38.23
C ASN A 338 -5.35 -7.92 38.51
N LEU A 339 -5.29 -6.69 39.01
CA LEU A 339 -4.03 -6.04 39.38
C LEU A 339 -3.24 -6.81 40.43
N GLY A 340 -2.08 -7.34 40.04
CA GLY A 340 -1.14 -7.95 41.00
C GLY A 340 -1.61 -9.29 41.57
N ASN A 341 -2.44 -10.03 40.84
CA ASN A 341 -3.04 -11.31 41.28
C ASN A 341 -2.11 -12.54 41.10
N GLY A 342 -0.88 -12.32 40.63
CA GLY A 342 0.12 -13.33 40.29
C GLY A 342 -0.02 -13.92 38.88
N ARG A 343 -0.93 -13.41 38.05
CA ARG A 343 -1.13 -13.75 36.63
C ARG A 343 -0.87 -12.51 35.79
N CYS A 344 -0.46 -12.72 34.54
CA CYS A 344 -0.31 -11.61 33.60
C CYS A 344 -1.66 -11.34 32.92
N ASP A 345 -2.34 -10.30 33.35
CA ASP A 345 -3.60 -9.82 32.78
C ASP A 345 -3.31 -8.69 31.77
N PHE A 346 -3.42 -9.01 30.48
CA PHE A 346 -2.98 -8.12 29.39
C PHE A 346 -3.71 -6.77 29.32
N GLU A 347 -4.95 -6.71 29.81
CA GLU A 347 -5.74 -5.48 29.95
C GLU A 347 -5.20 -4.53 31.03
N CYS A 348 -4.51 -5.09 32.02
CA CYS A 348 -3.88 -4.38 33.13
C CYS A 348 -2.39 -4.08 32.86
N ASN A 349 -1.82 -4.63 31.78
CA ASN A 349 -0.42 -4.49 31.40
C ASN A 349 -0.18 -3.19 30.61
N ARG A 350 -0.35 -2.06 31.29
CA ARG A 350 -0.19 -0.69 30.77
C ARG A 350 0.52 0.18 31.80
N ALA A 351 1.15 1.26 31.35
CA ALA A 351 1.87 2.20 32.23
C ALA A 351 0.94 2.82 33.27
N TYR A 352 -0.29 3.21 32.90
CA TYR A 352 -1.29 3.76 33.82
C TYR A 352 -1.87 2.75 34.81
N HIS A 353 -1.68 1.45 34.58
CA HIS A 353 -1.98 0.34 35.52
C HIS A 353 -0.72 -0.23 36.18
N ASN A 354 0.42 0.47 36.04
CA ASN A 354 1.71 0.06 36.55
C ASN A 354 2.08 -1.39 36.16
N TRP A 355 1.83 -1.72 34.89
CA TRP A 355 2.20 -2.98 34.24
C TRP A 355 1.70 -4.22 34.98
N ASP A 356 0.43 -4.20 35.38
CA ASP A 356 -0.19 -5.26 36.19
C ASP A 356 0.59 -5.52 37.50
N HIS A 357 1.05 -4.45 38.14
CA HIS A 357 1.95 -4.48 39.30
C HIS A 357 3.21 -5.37 39.09
N GLY A 358 3.65 -5.48 37.83
CA GLY A 358 4.80 -6.22 37.39
C GLY A 358 4.57 -7.73 37.23
N ASP A 359 3.34 -8.24 37.34
CA ASP A 359 3.07 -9.68 37.23
C ASP A 359 3.40 -10.23 35.84
N CYS A 360 3.20 -9.41 34.82
CA CYS A 360 3.59 -9.72 33.44
C CYS A 360 5.11 -9.82 33.22
N CYS A 361 5.92 -9.30 34.15
CA CYS A 361 7.38 -9.37 34.13
C CYS A 361 7.97 -10.40 35.12
N LYS A 362 7.15 -11.01 35.99
CA LYS A 362 7.58 -11.95 37.04
C LYS A 362 7.33 -13.43 36.72
N SER A 363 6.75 -13.78 35.58
CA SER A 363 6.18 -15.13 35.37
C SER A 363 7.20 -16.26 35.10
N PRO A 364 7.11 -17.40 35.81
CA PRO A 364 7.83 -18.62 35.48
C PRO A 364 7.08 -19.55 34.50
N PHE A 365 5.84 -19.23 34.06
CA PHE A 365 4.98 -20.15 33.30
C PHE A 365 4.82 -19.82 31.80
N LYS A 366 5.25 -18.65 31.35
CA LYS A 366 5.48 -18.29 29.94
C LYS A 366 6.64 -17.32 29.91
N SER A 367 7.54 -17.46 28.93
CA SER A 367 8.78 -16.67 28.83
C SER A 367 8.52 -15.17 29.07
N PRO A 368 9.05 -14.56 30.15
CA PRO A 368 8.87 -13.14 30.50
C PRO A 368 9.06 -12.19 29.31
N ASN A 369 9.98 -12.55 28.42
CA ASN A 369 10.32 -11.85 27.18
C ASN A 369 9.16 -11.57 26.21
N SER A 370 8.03 -12.28 26.36
CA SER A 370 6.86 -12.12 25.48
C SER A 370 5.70 -11.37 26.13
N THR A 371 5.73 -11.19 27.45
CA THR A 371 4.64 -10.61 28.23
C THR A 371 5.05 -9.36 28.99
N CYS A 372 6.33 -9.19 29.29
CA CYS A 372 6.84 -8.01 29.96
C CYS A 372 6.91 -6.84 28.99
N LEU A 373 6.17 -5.78 29.32
CA LEU A 373 6.14 -4.52 28.56
C LEU A 373 6.82 -3.38 29.32
N ASP A 374 7.11 -3.57 30.62
CA ASP A 374 7.76 -2.57 31.46
C ASP A 374 9.22 -2.35 31.01
N PRO A 375 9.57 -1.16 30.48
CA PRO A 375 10.93 -0.88 30.03
C PRO A 375 11.97 -0.87 31.16
N ASN A 376 11.53 -0.69 32.42
CA ASN A 376 12.40 -0.69 33.60
C ASN A 376 12.57 -2.09 34.21
N SER A 377 11.87 -3.10 33.67
CA SER A 377 12.03 -4.48 34.11
C SER A 377 13.48 -4.95 33.87
N PRO A 378 14.10 -5.62 34.86
CA PRO A 378 15.39 -6.28 34.65
C PRO A 378 15.28 -7.56 33.80
N TYR A 379 14.06 -8.03 33.56
CA TYR A 379 13.72 -9.25 32.81
C TYR A 379 13.18 -8.95 31.43
#